data_AF-A0A931UVZ4-F1
#
_entry.id   AF-A0A931UVZ4-F1
#
_cell.length_a   1.000
_cell.length_b   1.000
_cell.length_c   1.000
_cell.angle_alpha   90.00
_cell.angle_beta   90.00
_cell.angle_gamma   90.00
#
_symmetry.space_group_name_H-M   'P 1'
#
loop_
_entity.id
_entity.type
_entity.pdbx_description
1 polymer ?
#
loop_
_entity_poly.entity_id
_entity_poly.type
_entity_poly.pdbx_seq_one_letter_code
_entity_poly.pdbx_strand_id
1 'polypeptide(L)'
;MDISRQMLAERLVRVITRDHIGGRRSDLNSLTEQMQAPRAEVRSVLSALHREGYLDVLRMRLTLAGFALGCSLLDLPVHAIARPGRRSIAA
;
A
#
# COMPACT_ATOMS: atom_id res chain seq x y z
N MET A 1 3.00 -1.71 14.75
CA MET A 1 2.26 -1.98 13.50
C MET A 1 2.34 -3.49 13.28
N ASP A 2 1.22 -4.17 13.02
CA ASP A 2 1.23 -5.63 12.80
C ASP A 2 1.99 -5.97 11.49
N ILE A 3 2.63 -7.14 11.41
CA ILE A 3 3.47 -7.56 10.26
C ILE A 3 2.67 -7.48 8.96
N SER A 4 1.41 -7.94 8.99
CA SER A 4 0.49 -7.88 7.84
C SER A 4 0.27 -6.44 7.33
N ARG A 5 0.20 -5.46 8.25
CA ARG A 5 0.02 -4.04 7.89
C ARG A 5 1.29 -3.43 7.31
N GLN A 6 2.47 -3.84 7.78
CA GLN A 6 3.75 -3.38 7.23
C GLN A 6 3.91 -3.87 5.78
N MET A 7 3.60 -5.14 5.52
CA MET A 7 3.63 -5.68 4.16
C MET A 7 2.63 -4.98 3.23
N LEU A 8 1.42 -4.66 3.74
CA LEU A 8 0.44 -3.88 2.97
C LEU A 8 0.93 -2.46 2.67
N ALA A 9 1.55 -1.79 3.65
CA ALA A 9 2.13 -0.46 3.46
C ALA A 9 3.24 -0.47 2.40
N GLU A 10 4.17 -1.41 2.50
CA GLU A 10 5.24 -1.60 1.53
C GLU A 10 4.68 -1.81 0.12
N ARG A 11 3.70 -2.71 -0.02
CA ARG A 11 3.09 -3.02 -1.32
C ARG A 11 2.31 -1.84 -1.90
N LEU A 12 1.60 -1.09 -1.06
CA LEU A 12 0.92 0.15 -1.47
C LEU A 12 1.92 1.19 -1.98
N VAL A 13 2.99 1.45 -1.24
CA VAL A 13 4.04 2.40 -1.67
C VAL A 13 4.63 1.98 -3.01
N ARG A 14 4.95 0.70 -3.22
CA ARG A 14 5.45 0.18 -4.50
C ARG A 14 4.47 0.41 -5.66
N VAL A 15 3.19 0.11 -5.47
CA VAL A 15 2.17 0.29 -6.51
C VAL A 15 2.00 1.77 -6.86
N ILE A 16 1.83 2.63 -5.85
CA ILE A 16 1.66 4.08 -6.08
C ILE A 16 2.92 4.65 -6.76
N THR A 17 4.11 4.16 -6.43
CA THR A 17 5.36 4.57 -7.08
C THR A 17 5.38 4.18 -8.56
N ARG A 18 5.00 2.94 -8.91
CA ARG A 18 4.92 2.48 -10.31
C ARG A 18 3.90 3.27 -11.10
N ASP A 19 2.74 3.56 -10.50
CA ASP A 19 1.72 4.38 -11.14
C ASP A 19 2.22 5.80 -11.37
N HIS A 20 2.89 6.40 -10.39
CA HIS A 20 3.50 7.72 -10.51
C HIS A 20 4.55 7.77 -11.64
N ILE A 21 5.47 6.82 -11.69
CA ILE A 21 6.48 6.70 -12.77
C ILE A 21 5.80 6.55 -14.13
N GLY A 22 4.72 5.77 -14.19
CA GLY A 22 3.93 5.56 -15.39
C GLY A 22 2.96 6.69 -15.73
N GLY A 23 2.99 7.83 -15.02
CA GLY A 23 2.08 8.96 -15.25
C GLY A 23 0.61 8.69 -14.91
N ARG A 24 0.32 7.59 -14.19
CA ARG A 24 -1.01 7.22 -13.72
C ARG A 24 -1.24 7.72 -12.31
N ARG A 25 -2.51 7.93 -11.96
CA ARG A 25 -2.93 8.30 -10.61
C ARG A 25 -3.72 7.15 -10.01
N SER A 26 -3.26 6.63 -8.89
CA SER A 26 -4.01 5.63 -8.13
C SER A 26 -5.12 6.32 -7.33
N ASP A 27 -6.23 5.61 -7.11
CA ASP A 27 -7.27 5.99 -6.17
C ASP A 27 -7.57 4.84 -5.19
N LEU A 28 -8.36 5.13 -4.16
CA LEU A 28 -8.67 4.13 -3.13
C LEU A 28 -9.36 2.87 -3.68
N ASN A 29 -10.19 2.99 -4.72
CA ASN A 29 -10.85 1.82 -5.33
C ASN A 29 -9.81 0.94 -6.04
N SER A 30 -9.02 1.54 -6.93
CA SER A 30 -7.97 0.86 -7.68
C SER A 30 -6.94 0.18 -6.77
N LEU A 31 -6.57 0.82 -5.66
CA LEU A 31 -5.65 0.27 -4.68
C LEU A 31 -6.27 -0.90 -3.92
N THR A 32 -7.55 -0.84 -3.56
CA THR A 32 -8.23 -1.97 -2.88
C THR A 32 -8.32 -3.20 -3.77
N GLU A 33 -8.61 -3.02 -5.06
CA GLU A 33 -8.65 -4.11 -6.04
C GLU A 33 -7.28 -4.74 -6.22
N GLN A 34 -6.24 -3.92 -6.43
CA GLN A 34 -4.87 -4.41 -6.62
C GLN A 34 -4.30 -5.10 -5.38
N MET A 35 -4.63 -4.63 -4.18
CA MET A 35 -4.15 -5.22 -2.93
C MET A 35 -4.96 -6.44 -2.50
N GLN A 36 -6.14 -6.68 -3.09
CA GLN A 36 -7.10 -7.71 -2.66
C GLN A 36 -7.37 -7.64 -1.14
N ALA A 37 -7.43 -6.42 -0.61
CA ALA A 37 -7.54 -6.12 0.81
C ALA A 37 -8.79 -5.27 1.10
N PRO A 38 -9.38 -5.38 2.31
CA PRO A 38 -10.55 -4.58 2.68
C PRO A 38 -10.29 -3.08 2.55
N ARG A 39 -11.27 -2.34 2.02
CA ARG A 39 -11.20 -0.87 1.88
C ARG A 39 -10.84 -0.15 3.17
N ALA A 40 -11.40 -0.59 4.30
CA ALA A 40 -11.12 -0.01 5.60
C ALA A 40 -9.64 -0.16 5.99
N GLU A 41 -9.01 -1.28 5.64
CA GLU A 41 -7.62 -1.57 5.95
C GLU A 41 -6.68 -0.74 5.07
N VAL A 42 -6.92 -0.72 3.75
CA VAL A 42 -6.16 0.11 2.81
C VAL A 42 -6.26 1.59 3.20
N ARG A 43 -7.46 2.08 3.51
CA ARG A 43 -7.66 3.47 3.97
C ARG A 43 -6.91 3.75 5.26
N SER A 44 -6.90 2.82 6.21
CA SER A 44 -6.16 2.96 7.47
C SER A 44 -4.65 3.10 7.24
N VAL A 45 -4.10 2.31 6.31
CA VAL A 45 -2.67 2.37 5.99
C VAL A 45 -2.31 3.64 5.23
N LEU A 46 -3.11 4.05 4.24
CA LEU A 46 -2.92 5.32 3.54
C LEU A 46 -2.98 6.52 4.49
N SER A 47 -3.87 6.47 5.48
CA SER A 47 -3.97 7.51 6.52
C SER A 47 -2.73 7.52 7.43
N ALA A 48 -2.14 6.37 7.72
CA ALA A 48 -0.87 6.30 8.47
C ALA A 48 0.28 6.91 7.67
N LEU A 49 0.45 6.49 6.40
CA LEU A 49 1.46 7.04 5.49
C LEU A 49 1.32 8.56 5.30
N HIS A 50 0.09 9.06 5.32
CA HIS A 50 -0.17 10.50 5.25
C HIS A 50 0.28 11.25 6.49
N ARG A 51 -0.07 10.75 7.68
CA ARG A 51 0.38 11.35 8.95
C ARG A 51 1.89 11.31 9.12
N GLU A 52 2.54 10.29 8.57
CA GLU A 52 4.01 10.15 8.57
C GLU A 52 4.70 10.98 7.47
N GLY A 53 3.95 11.66 6.60
CA GLY A 53 4.51 12.55 5.59
C GLY A 53 5.03 11.85 4.33
N TYR A 54 4.69 10.58 4.09
CA TYR A 54 5.11 9.83 2.90
C TYR A 54 4.11 9.92 1.76
N LEU A 55 2.85 10.22 2.06
CA LEU A 55 1.76 10.29 1.08
C LEU A 55 0.91 11.54 1.32
N ASP A 56 0.54 12.27 0.28
CA ASP A 56 -0.59 13.19 0.33
C ASP A 56 -1.87 12.41 0.00
N VAL A 57 -2.70 12.15 1.02
CA VAL A 57 -3.93 11.35 0.85
C VAL A 57 -5.00 12.09 0.06
N LEU A 58 -5.01 13.42 0.09
CA LEU A 58 -5.98 14.22 -0.65
C LEU A 58 -5.64 14.23 -2.14
N ARG A 59 -4.34 14.18 -2.45
CA ARG A 59 -3.85 14.12 -3.82
C ARG A 59 -3.60 12.70 -4.33
N MET A 60 -3.64 11.68 -3.48
CA MET A 60 -3.22 10.30 -3.81
C MET A 60 -1.85 10.29 -4.50
N ARG A 61 -0.90 11.02 -3.91
CA ARG A 61 0.43 11.21 -4.49
C ARG A 61 1.48 11.11 -3.41
N LEU A 62 2.55 10.38 -3.67
CA LEU A 62 3.69 10.32 -2.75
C LEU A 62 4.33 11.70 -2.62
N THR A 63 4.78 12.02 -1.41
CA THR A 63 5.71 13.15 -1.19
C THR A 63 7.08 12.78 -1.76
N LEU A 64 8.02 13.74 -1.81
CA LEU A 64 9.39 13.43 -2.26
C LEU A 64 10.02 12.30 -1.44
N ALA A 65 9.86 12.34 -0.12
CA ALA A 65 10.37 11.31 0.78
C ALA A 65 9.71 9.94 0.52
N GLY A 66 8.38 9.90 0.40
CA GLY A 66 7.67 8.65 0.09
C GLY A 66 7.99 8.09 -1.28
N PHE A 67 8.24 8.95 -2.26
CA PHE A 67 8.64 8.55 -3.61
C PHE A 67 10.06 7.96 -3.61
N ALA A 68 11.02 8.61 -2.94
CA ALA A 68 12.37 8.08 -2.80
C ALA A 68 12.38 6.71 -2.12
N LEU A 69 11.63 6.55 -1.02
CA LEU A 69 11.45 5.24 -0.37
C LEU A 69 10.84 4.21 -1.32
N GLY A 70 9.81 4.60 -2.06
CA GLY A 70 9.18 3.75 -3.05
C GLY A 70 10.13 3.29 -4.14
N CYS A 71 10.97 4.17 -4.68
CA CYS A 71 12.01 3.82 -5.63
C CYS A 71 12.99 2.80 -5.04
N SER A 72 13.49 3.01 -3.83
CA SER A 72 14.37 2.04 -3.16
C SER A 72 13.70 0.69 -2.93
N LEU A 73 12.39 0.67 -2.66
CA LEU A 73 11.65 -0.57 -2.54
C LEU A 73 11.58 -1.29 -3.89
N LEU A 74 11.34 -0.61 -5.01
CA LEU A 74 11.18 -1.26 -6.32
C LEU A 74 12.34 -2.18 -6.72
N ASP A 75 13.56 -1.88 -6.27
CA ASP A 75 14.77 -2.68 -6.51
C ASP A 75 14.87 -3.92 -5.60
N LEU A 76 14.06 -4.00 -4.55
CA LEU A 76 14.03 -5.11 -3.60
C LEU A 76 12.99 -6.16 -3.98
N PRO A 77 13.28 -7.46 -3.77
CA PRO A 77 12.34 -8.55 -4.03
C PRO A 77 11.06 -8.39 -3.20
N VAL A 78 9.91 -8.51 -3.84
CA VAL A 78 8.60 -8.35 -3.18
C VAL A 78 8.35 -9.53 -2.24
N HIS A 79 8.15 -9.26 -0.96
CA HIS A 79 7.76 -10.29 0.00
C HIS A 79 6.31 -10.69 -0.23
N ALA A 80 6.04 -11.99 -0.40
CA ALA A 80 4.69 -12.49 -0.63
C ALA A 80 3.83 -12.28 0.62
N ILE A 81 2.75 -11.50 0.51
CA ILE A 81 1.75 -11.38 1.58
C ILE A 81 1.07 -12.74 1.72
N ALA A 82 1.38 -13.46 2.80
CA ALA A 82 0.68 -14.69 3.13
C ALA A 82 -0.78 -14.34 3.43
N ARG A 83 -1.73 -14.91 2.67
CA ARG A 83 -3.14 -14.85 3.05
C ARG A 83 -3.29 -15.63 4.37
N PRO A 84 -3.71 -15.01 5.49
CA PRO A 84 -4.10 -15.78 6.65
C PRO A 84 -5.26 -16.69 6.22
N GLY A 85 -5.04 -18.00 6.29
CA GLY A 85 -6.04 -19.00 5.93
C GLY A 85 -7.33 -18.73 6.70
N ARG A 86 -8.46 -18.60 6.00
CA ARG A 86 -9.78 -18.56 6.64
C ARG A 86 -9.92 -19.85 7.44
N ARG A 87 -9.86 -19.78 8.78
CA ARG A 87 -10.35 -20.85 9.64
C ARG A 87 -11.84 -21.01 9.35
N SER A 88 -12.20 -22.05 8.60
CA SER A 88 -13.58 -22.49 8.51
C SER A 88 -13.98 -23.04 9.88
N ILE A 89 -14.86 -22.33 10.57
CA ILE A 89 -15.54 -22.86 11.75
C ILE A 89 -16.86 -23.43 11.23
N ALA A 90 -16.96 -24.76 11.22
CA ALA A 90 -18.21 -25.53 11.18
C ALA A 90 -17.88 -26.83 11.95
N ALA A 91 -18.31 -27.00 13.20
CA ALA A 91 -19.67 -27.20 13.71
C ALA A 91 -20.20 -28.59 13.37
#